data_AF-M1N889-F1
#
_entry.id   AF-M1N889-F1
#
_cell.length_a   1.000
_cell.length_b   1.000
_cell.length_c   1.000
_cell.angle_alpha   90.00
_cell.angle_beta   90.00
_cell.angle_gamma   90.00
#
_symmetry.space_group_name_H-M   'P 1'
#
loop_
_entity.id
_entity.type
_entity.pdbx_description
1 polymer ?
#
loop_
_entity_poly.entity_id
_entity_poly.type
_entity_poly.pdbx_seq_one_letter_code
_entity_poly.pdbx_strand_id
1 'polypeptide(L)'
;MATKMYNSHLSKILSCNEYYILDTYINLVHISSEVNDKYLIQTFSDKMSDLINLIRKNLKVSYKTVFNCLEKLINLNVLIYDGTLNCWTLKDMENMTKAKTEALDYEDSYTATGYTNIRKFFFSEEFTFMKAREKRLLIYMSQLKDSKKSAFHTGFSMNLLKPNSSWLNVLKTKSKYYAKYTICKMLSTYSELFEDNSDTLREKDYSPERIKNFKFAFDCKAIKDKTNEDTYIELVIAKNPKEYELVMDKIRFAQITLSKKLIMHLIRAIANLKEWFLKERIVQLVVNKYRAIQVHKSRENIKSLPAYAAAVVKSVVGEYKNFIHTKKLNKNSYETGEYFNNYMDDKFYISLTENINKNLALLY
;
A
#
# COMPACT_ATOMS: atom_id res chain seq x y z
N MET A 1 -4.01 0.87 -6.51
CA MET A 1 -3.78 0.44 -5.11
C MET A 1 -4.48 -0.88 -4.88
N ALA A 2 -3.75 -1.95 -4.56
CA ALA A 2 -4.32 -3.27 -4.33
C ALA A 2 -5.01 -3.31 -2.96
N THR A 3 -6.05 -4.12 -2.82
CA THR A 3 -6.80 -4.33 -1.57
C THR A 3 -6.40 -5.62 -0.87
N LYS A 4 -5.58 -6.44 -1.53
CA LYS A 4 -5.31 -7.84 -1.21
C LYS A 4 -3.81 -8.12 -1.31
N MET A 5 -3.30 -8.89 -0.36
CA MET A 5 -1.95 -9.43 -0.34
C MET A 5 -1.99 -10.89 -0.79
N TYR A 6 -1.09 -11.27 -1.69
CA TYR A 6 -1.00 -12.64 -2.18
C TYR A 6 -0.39 -13.58 -1.13
N ASN A 7 -1.06 -14.68 -0.82
CA ASN A 7 -0.63 -15.57 0.26
C ASN A 7 0.72 -16.25 0.00
N SER A 8 1.06 -16.54 -1.25
CA SER A 8 2.38 -17.08 -1.62
C SER A 8 3.51 -16.10 -1.27
N HIS A 9 3.31 -14.80 -1.51
CA HIS A 9 4.25 -13.77 -1.06
C HIS A 9 4.37 -13.75 0.46
N LEU A 10 3.25 -13.75 1.18
CA LEU A 10 3.25 -13.78 2.63
C LEU A 10 4.00 -15.01 3.16
N SER A 11 3.80 -16.20 2.61
CA SER A 11 4.52 -17.41 3.02
C SER A 11 6.04 -17.27 2.89
N LYS A 12 6.53 -16.68 1.79
CA LYS A 12 7.95 -16.38 1.61
C LYS A 12 8.44 -15.34 2.64
N ILE A 13 7.69 -14.27 2.83
CA ILE A 13 8.07 -13.13 3.70
C ILE A 13 8.03 -13.51 5.18
N LEU A 14 7.06 -14.31 5.63
CA LEU A 14 6.96 -14.76 7.03
C LEU A 14 8.21 -15.53 7.48
N SER A 15 8.92 -16.16 6.54
CA SER A 15 10.20 -16.85 6.80
C SER A 15 11.40 -15.90 6.97
N CYS A 16 11.29 -14.63 6.64
CA CYS A 16 12.38 -13.65 6.68
C CYS A 16 12.68 -13.15 8.09
N ASN A 17 13.82 -12.48 8.31
CA ASN A 17 14.25 -12.00 9.64
C ASN A 17 14.18 -10.48 9.79
N GLU A 18 14.14 -9.77 8.67
CA GLU A 18 14.12 -8.32 8.56
C GLU A 18 12.87 -7.75 9.27
N TYR A 19 13.08 -6.83 10.21
CA TYR A 19 12.03 -6.40 11.15
C TYR A 19 10.84 -5.73 10.48
N TYR A 20 11.11 -4.88 9.47
CA TYR A 20 10.10 -4.06 8.77
C TYR A 20 9.67 -4.64 7.42
N ILE A 21 10.00 -5.90 7.13
CA ILE A 21 9.72 -6.49 5.82
C ILE A 21 8.21 -6.59 5.55
N LEU A 22 7.41 -6.89 6.57
CA LEU A 22 5.95 -6.93 6.46
C LEU A 22 5.39 -5.54 6.23
N ASP A 23 5.83 -4.53 6.99
CA ASP A 23 5.41 -3.14 6.81
C ASP A 23 5.74 -2.63 5.41
N THR A 24 6.95 -2.94 4.92
CA THR A 24 7.41 -2.56 3.59
C THR A 24 6.56 -3.23 2.51
N TYR A 25 6.31 -4.54 2.63
CA TYR A 25 5.49 -5.29 1.68
C TYR A 25 4.04 -4.81 1.66
N ILE A 26 3.41 -4.61 2.84
CA ILE A 26 2.05 -4.08 2.96
C ILE A 26 1.95 -2.71 2.28
N ASN A 27 2.95 -1.84 2.45
CA ASN A 27 3.01 -0.55 1.78
C ASN A 27 3.16 -0.68 0.26
N LEU A 28 4.01 -1.59 -0.24
CA LEU A 28 4.14 -1.86 -1.68
C LEU A 28 2.81 -2.31 -2.30
N VAL A 29 2.15 -3.27 -1.66
CA VAL A 29 0.84 -3.77 -2.10
C VAL A 29 -0.18 -2.62 -2.08
N HIS A 30 -0.20 -1.85 -0.99
CA HIS A 30 -1.07 -0.69 -0.87
C HIS A 30 -0.86 0.28 -2.03
N ILE A 31 0.37 0.69 -2.36
CA ILE A 31 0.62 1.69 -3.41
C ILE A 31 0.50 1.16 -4.85
N SER A 32 0.48 -0.16 -5.05
CA SER A 32 0.45 -0.79 -6.38
C SER A 32 -0.90 -0.69 -7.08
N SER A 33 -0.96 -0.33 -8.36
CA SER A 33 -2.18 -0.29 -9.16
C SER A 33 -2.36 -1.54 -9.99
N GLU A 34 -3.56 -2.11 -9.91
CA GLU A 34 -3.98 -3.24 -10.73
C GLU A 34 -4.35 -2.71 -12.13
N VAL A 35 -3.61 -3.15 -13.14
CA VAL A 35 -3.80 -2.80 -14.54
C VAL A 35 -3.61 -4.05 -15.36
N ASN A 36 -4.67 -4.53 -16.02
CA ASN A 36 -4.68 -5.77 -16.80
C ASN A 36 -4.11 -6.95 -15.99
N ASP A 37 -4.66 -7.17 -14.80
CA ASP A 37 -4.26 -8.19 -13.82
C ASP A 37 -2.82 -8.09 -13.28
N LYS A 38 -2.01 -7.12 -13.75
CA LYS A 38 -0.68 -6.84 -13.19
C LYS A 38 -0.74 -5.79 -12.10
N TYR A 39 0.10 -5.95 -11.07
CA TYR A 39 0.17 -5.07 -9.91
C TYR A 39 1.40 -4.18 -9.98
N LEU A 40 1.20 -2.98 -10.51
CA LEU A 40 2.27 -2.06 -10.93
C LEU A 40 2.45 -0.90 -9.95
N ILE A 41 3.69 -0.59 -9.60
CA ILE A 41 4.10 0.56 -8.79
C ILE A 41 4.86 1.50 -9.72
N GLN A 42 4.18 2.55 -10.14
CA GLN A 42 4.73 3.52 -11.08
C GLN A 42 5.73 4.44 -10.36
N THR A 43 7.01 4.18 -10.58
CA THR A 43 8.13 5.08 -10.24
C THR A 43 8.62 5.86 -11.45
N PHE A 44 8.34 5.37 -12.67
CA PHE A 44 8.88 5.90 -13.93
C PHE A 44 10.41 5.95 -13.93
N SER A 45 11.06 5.10 -13.16
CA SER A 45 12.49 5.11 -12.90
C SER A 45 12.88 3.76 -12.31
N ASP A 46 14.02 3.24 -12.76
CA ASP A 46 14.65 2.02 -12.25
C ASP A 46 15.37 2.26 -10.91
N LYS A 47 15.51 3.52 -10.50
CA LYS A 47 16.19 3.88 -9.27
C LYS A 47 15.39 3.44 -8.05
N MET A 48 16.01 2.59 -7.23
CA MET A 48 15.47 2.14 -5.95
C MET A 48 15.14 3.32 -5.02
N SER A 49 15.89 4.43 -5.10
CA SER A 49 15.66 5.63 -4.30
C SER A 49 14.25 6.18 -4.48
N ASP A 50 13.70 6.12 -5.70
CA ASP A 50 12.36 6.63 -5.98
C ASP A 50 11.30 5.74 -5.33
N LEU A 51 11.47 4.43 -5.39
CA LEU A 51 10.59 3.48 -4.71
C LEU A 51 10.66 3.63 -3.18
N ILE A 52 11.86 3.81 -2.62
CA ILE A 52 12.04 4.03 -1.18
C ILE A 52 11.34 5.31 -0.74
N ASN A 53 11.46 6.39 -1.51
CA ASN A 53 10.80 7.65 -1.21
C ASN A 53 9.27 7.51 -1.23
N LEU A 54 8.69 6.71 -2.12
CA LEU A 54 7.26 6.41 -2.12
C LEU A 54 6.83 5.67 -0.85
N ILE A 55 7.56 4.62 -0.45
CA ILE A 55 7.24 3.84 0.75
C ILE A 55 7.36 4.70 2.01
N ARG A 56 8.40 5.52 2.09
CA ARG A 56 8.68 6.39 3.25
C ARG A 56 7.66 7.51 3.44
N LYS A 57 6.82 7.82 2.44
CA LYS A 57 5.64 8.69 2.65
C LYS A 57 4.66 8.08 3.65
N ASN A 58 4.56 6.75 3.67
CA ASN A 58 3.58 6.01 4.46
C ASN A 58 4.20 5.27 5.66
N LEU A 59 5.52 5.08 5.67
CA LEU A 59 6.26 4.37 6.71
C LEU A 59 7.43 5.22 7.24
N LYS A 60 7.34 5.64 8.50
CA LYS A 60 8.35 6.47 9.19
C LYS A 60 9.55 5.63 9.65
N VAL A 61 10.35 5.13 8.71
CA VAL A 61 11.57 4.34 8.98
C VAL A 61 12.78 4.88 8.22
N SER A 62 13.96 4.45 8.66
CA SER A 62 15.21 4.86 8.03
C SER A 62 15.29 4.39 6.58
N TYR A 63 15.97 5.19 5.73
CA TYR A 63 16.17 4.85 4.32
C TYR A 63 16.85 3.48 4.15
N LYS A 64 17.91 3.22 4.92
CA LYS A 64 18.68 1.97 4.85
C LYS A 64 17.83 0.75 5.23
N THR A 65 16.94 0.90 6.20
CA THR A 65 16.01 -0.16 6.60
C THR A 65 15.06 -0.54 5.46
N VAL A 66 14.45 0.43 4.77
CA VAL A 66 13.58 0.16 3.62
C VAL A 66 14.38 -0.46 2.48
N PHE A 67 15.56 0.09 2.18
CA PHE A 67 16.45 -0.43 1.15
C PHE A 67 16.75 -1.93 1.36
N ASN A 68 17.18 -2.32 2.56
CA ASN A 68 17.47 -3.72 2.88
C ASN A 68 16.22 -4.63 2.74
N CYS A 69 15.04 -4.12 3.11
CA CYS A 69 13.79 -4.87 2.93
C CYS A 69 13.43 -5.04 1.44
N LEU A 70 13.64 -4.01 0.61
CA LEU A 70 13.40 -4.08 -0.83
C LEU A 70 14.35 -5.05 -1.53
N GLU A 71 15.65 -5.00 -1.22
CA GLU A 71 16.62 -5.98 -1.72
C GLU A 71 16.19 -7.40 -1.35
N LYS A 72 15.74 -7.62 -0.11
CA LYS A 72 15.24 -8.92 0.32
C LYS A 72 14.03 -9.37 -0.48
N LEU A 73 13.06 -8.49 -0.74
CA LEU A 73 11.87 -8.80 -1.53
C LEU A 73 12.20 -9.13 -3.00
N ILE A 74 13.20 -8.46 -3.56
CA ILE A 74 13.72 -8.78 -4.91
C ILE A 74 14.37 -10.15 -4.92
N ASN A 75 15.24 -10.44 -3.93
CA ASN A 75 15.89 -11.74 -3.80
C ASN A 75 14.90 -12.91 -3.60
N LEU A 76 13.73 -12.65 -3.00
CA LEU A 76 12.65 -13.63 -2.85
C LEU A 76 11.78 -13.79 -4.10
N ASN A 77 12.08 -13.02 -5.16
CA ASN A 77 11.31 -12.94 -6.38
C ASN A 77 9.84 -12.52 -6.12
N VAL A 78 9.65 -11.57 -5.20
CA VAL A 78 8.34 -10.97 -4.87
C VAL A 78 8.15 -9.63 -5.60
N LEU A 79 9.24 -8.88 -5.78
CA LEU A 79 9.27 -7.58 -6.41
C LEU A 79 10.25 -7.60 -7.59
N ILE A 80 9.81 -7.17 -8.77
CA ILE A 80 10.62 -7.17 -10.00
C ILE A 80 10.49 -5.81 -10.67
N TYR A 81 11.56 -5.30 -11.27
CA TYR A 81 11.47 -4.12 -12.14
C TYR A 81 11.13 -4.53 -13.58
N ASP A 82 10.09 -3.92 -14.14
CA ASP A 82 9.71 -4.06 -15.54
C ASP A 82 10.24 -2.86 -16.34
N GLY A 83 11.31 -3.07 -17.10
CA GLY A 83 11.93 -2.03 -17.92
C GLY A 83 11.06 -1.56 -19.10
N THR A 84 10.12 -2.39 -19.56
CA THR A 84 9.22 -2.01 -20.67
C THR A 84 8.15 -1.01 -20.20
N LEU A 85 7.64 -1.22 -18.99
CA LEU A 85 6.64 -0.36 -18.37
C LEU A 85 7.26 0.75 -17.51
N ASN A 86 8.58 0.70 -17.27
CA ASN A 86 9.32 1.56 -16.36
C ASN A 86 8.68 1.63 -14.96
N CYS A 87 8.32 0.47 -14.43
CA CYS A 87 7.66 0.36 -13.14
C CYS A 87 8.11 -0.88 -12.37
N TRP A 88 7.89 -0.86 -11.07
CA TRP A 88 8.07 -2.05 -10.24
C TRP A 88 6.78 -2.87 -10.23
N THR A 89 6.90 -4.19 -10.30
CA THR A 89 5.77 -5.12 -10.36
C THR A 89 5.84 -6.09 -9.20
N LEU A 90 4.71 -6.31 -8.54
CA LEU A 90 4.55 -7.40 -7.58
C LEU A 90 4.24 -8.67 -8.36
N LYS A 91 5.17 -9.63 -8.30
CA LYS A 91 5.16 -10.81 -9.16
C LYS A 91 3.94 -11.70 -8.90
N ASP A 92 3.35 -12.30 -9.93
CA ASP A 92 2.37 -13.40 -9.81
C ASP A 92 1.13 -13.09 -8.94
N MET A 93 0.84 -11.81 -8.66
CA MET A 93 -0.28 -11.40 -7.80
C MET A 93 -1.64 -11.72 -8.43
N GLU A 94 -1.71 -11.81 -9.76
CA GLU A 94 -2.88 -12.28 -10.52
C GLU A 94 -3.34 -13.68 -10.11
N ASN A 95 -2.42 -14.52 -9.60
CA ASN A 95 -2.75 -15.88 -9.17
C ASN A 95 -3.53 -15.93 -7.85
N MET A 96 -3.70 -14.80 -7.16
CA MET A 96 -4.41 -14.76 -5.87
C MET A 96 -5.93 -14.97 -6.00
N THR A 97 -6.50 -14.73 -7.19
CA THR A 97 -7.94 -14.88 -7.48
C THR A 97 -8.27 -16.16 -8.23
N LYS A 98 -7.27 -16.82 -8.83
CA LYS A 98 -7.44 -18.08 -9.55
C LYS A 98 -8.00 -19.17 -8.64
N ALA A 99 -9.00 -19.90 -9.12
CA ALA A 99 -9.49 -21.06 -8.40
C ALA A 99 -8.55 -22.26 -8.64
N LYS A 100 -8.34 -23.09 -7.61
CA LYS A 100 -7.56 -24.34 -7.77
C LYS A 100 -8.14 -25.27 -8.83
N THR A 101 -9.44 -25.18 -9.09
CA THR A 101 -10.14 -25.95 -10.12
C THR A 101 -9.85 -25.48 -11.54
N GLU A 102 -9.29 -24.27 -11.70
CA GLU A 102 -8.91 -23.69 -12.99
C GLU A 102 -7.44 -23.96 -13.33
N ALA A 103 -6.72 -24.66 -12.46
CA ALA A 103 -5.31 -25.01 -12.68
C ALA A 103 -5.17 -25.96 -13.86
N LEU A 104 -4.30 -25.61 -14.81
CA LEU A 104 -4.05 -26.42 -16.01
C LEU A 104 -3.15 -27.62 -15.72
N ASP A 105 -2.31 -27.52 -14.68
CA ASP A 105 -1.42 -28.58 -14.23
C ASP A 105 -1.21 -28.56 -12.70
N TYR A 106 -0.40 -29.50 -12.23
CA TYR A 106 -0.10 -29.65 -10.81
C TYR A 106 0.67 -28.45 -10.24
N GLU A 107 1.60 -27.85 -10.98
CA GLU A 107 2.38 -26.69 -10.52
C GLU A 107 1.50 -25.44 -10.41
N ASP A 108 0.61 -25.21 -11.37
CA ASP A 108 -0.35 -24.11 -11.40
C ASP A 108 -1.30 -24.18 -10.18
N SER A 109 -1.67 -25.39 -9.76
CA SER A 109 -2.50 -25.61 -8.56
C SER A 109 -1.82 -25.17 -7.24
N TYR A 110 -0.47 -25.17 -7.19
CA TYR A 110 0.30 -24.70 -6.04
C TYR A 110 0.39 -23.17 -5.99
N THR A 111 0.19 -22.48 -7.10
CA THR A 111 0.20 -21.02 -7.16
C THR A 111 -1.13 -20.41 -6.67
N ALA A 112 -2.25 -21.13 -6.82
CA ALA A 112 -3.57 -20.72 -6.31
C ALA A 112 -3.69 -20.82 -4.77
N THR A 113 -2.96 -19.94 -4.08
CA THR A 113 -2.86 -19.86 -2.60
C THR A 113 -3.84 -18.87 -1.97
N GLY A 114 -4.58 -18.12 -2.79
CA GLY A 114 -5.55 -17.12 -2.35
C GLY A 114 -4.89 -15.82 -1.86
N TYR A 115 -5.68 -15.02 -1.14
CA TYR A 115 -5.27 -13.71 -0.66
C TYR A 115 -5.60 -13.45 0.81
N THR A 116 -5.00 -12.40 1.36
CA THR A 116 -5.33 -11.78 2.65
C THR A 116 -5.69 -10.32 2.41
N ASN A 117 -6.79 -9.85 2.97
CA ASN A 117 -7.22 -8.46 2.85
C ASN A 117 -6.28 -7.53 3.62
N ILE A 118 -5.98 -6.38 3.02
CA ILE A 118 -5.29 -5.30 3.71
C ILE A 118 -6.26 -4.66 4.71
N ARG A 119 -5.86 -4.56 5.98
CA ARG A 119 -6.64 -3.97 7.07
C ARG A 119 -6.09 -2.61 7.46
N LYS A 120 -6.96 -1.67 7.86
CA LYS A 120 -6.57 -0.33 8.33
C LYS A 120 -5.55 -0.38 9.46
N PHE A 121 -5.69 -1.37 10.35
CA PHE A 121 -4.77 -1.60 11.47
C PHE A 121 -3.30 -1.77 11.04
N PHE A 122 -3.03 -2.34 9.85
CA PHE A 122 -1.65 -2.54 9.40
C PHE A 122 -0.88 -1.24 9.11
N PHE A 123 -1.57 -0.09 9.10
CA PHE A 123 -0.97 1.23 8.92
C PHE A 123 -0.98 2.10 10.19
N SER A 124 -1.31 1.52 11.35
CA SER A 124 -1.25 2.21 12.64
C SER A 124 0.18 2.27 13.17
N GLU A 125 0.45 3.24 14.03
CA GLU A 125 1.72 3.30 14.77
C GLU A 125 1.87 2.08 15.69
N GLU A 126 0.76 1.63 16.29
CA GLU A 126 0.72 0.42 17.12
C GLU A 126 1.23 -0.81 16.37
N PHE A 127 0.71 -1.09 15.16
CA PHE A 127 1.22 -2.19 14.34
C PHE A 127 2.69 -1.97 13.98
N THR A 128 3.08 -0.75 13.60
CA THR A 128 4.47 -0.43 13.21
C THR A 128 5.47 -0.74 14.31
N PHE A 129 5.13 -0.47 15.58
CA PHE A 129 6.00 -0.68 16.73
C PHE A 129 5.93 -2.10 17.34
N MET A 130 4.94 -2.92 16.97
CA MET A 130 4.90 -4.34 17.34
C MET A 130 6.17 -5.09 16.91
N LYS A 131 6.57 -6.08 17.70
CA LYS A 131 7.72 -6.92 17.35
C LYS A 131 7.44 -7.71 16.09
N ALA A 132 8.47 -7.99 15.31
CA ALA A 132 8.36 -8.77 14.08
C ALA A 132 7.60 -10.11 14.26
N ARG A 133 7.77 -10.81 15.39
CA ARG A 133 7.04 -12.07 15.66
C ARG A 133 5.55 -11.85 15.91
N GLU A 134 5.18 -10.77 16.58
CA GLU A 134 3.78 -10.38 16.86
C GLU A 134 3.08 -9.97 15.56
N LYS A 135 3.77 -9.19 14.70
CA LYS A 135 3.32 -8.87 13.34
C LYS A 135 3.06 -10.12 12.50
N ARG A 136 3.98 -11.10 12.51
CA ARG A 136 3.80 -12.38 11.80
C ARG A 136 2.54 -13.11 12.29
N LEU A 137 2.29 -13.12 13.60
CA LEU A 137 1.09 -13.74 14.17
C LEU A 137 -0.18 -13.08 13.66
N LEU A 138 -0.26 -11.75 13.68
CA LEU A 138 -1.43 -11.00 13.19
C LEU A 138 -1.70 -11.21 11.71
N ILE A 139 -0.65 -11.27 10.88
CA ILE A 139 -0.79 -11.59 9.46
C ILE A 139 -1.31 -13.02 9.27
N TYR A 140 -0.79 -13.98 10.04
CA TYR A 140 -1.29 -15.36 9.99
C TYR A 140 -2.75 -15.48 10.47
N MET A 141 -3.13 -14.76 11.53
CA MET A 141 -4.52 -14.68 11.98
C MET A 141 -5.44 -14.09 10.91
N SER A 142 -4.95 -13.07 10.19
CA SER A 142 -5.66 -12.46 9.07
C SER A 142 -5.85 -13.45 7.91
N GLN A 143 -4.82 -14.25 7.58
CA GLN A 143 -4.92 -15.34 6.61
C GLN A 143 -5.99 -16.36 7.00
N LEU A 144 -6.03 -16.77 8.27
CA LEU A 144 -7.05 -17.70 8.77
C LEU A 144 -8.46 -17.10 8.65
N LYS A 145 -8.62 -15.82 8.98
CA LYS A 145 -9.92 -15.13 8.92
C LYS A 145 -10.42 -14.89 7.49
N ASP A 146 -9.52 -14.60 6.55
CA ASP A 146 -9.87 -14.41 5.15
C ASP A 146 -10.08 -15.75 4.39
N SER A 147 -9.70 -16.88 4.99
CA SER A 147 -9.94 -18.20 4.42
C SER A 147 -11.43 -18.55 4.37
N LYS A 148 -11.84 -19.37 3.40
CA LYS A 148 -13.23 -19.87 3.29
C LYS A 148 -13.72 -20.60 4.55
N LYS A 149 -12.80 -21.18 5.33
CA LYS A 149 -13.12 -21.92 6.56
C LYS A 149 -13.49 -21.01 7.74
N SER A 150 -13.23 -19.70 7.66
CA SER A 150 -13.52 -18.78 8.76
C SER A 150 -15.00 -18.64 9.07
N ALA A 151 -15.90 -18.96 8.13
CA ALA A 151 -17.34 -18.97 8.35
C ALA A 151 -17.78 -19.94 9.46
N PHE A 152 -16.94 -20.93 9.78
CA PHE A 152 -17.23 -21.96 10.78
C PHE A 152 -16.60 -21.67 12.16
N HIS A 153 -15.95 -20.52 12.33
CA HIS A 153 -15.22 -20.18 13.56
C HIS A 153 -15.48 -18.73 14.00
N THR A 154 -15.79 -18.54 15.28
CA THR A 154 -16.09 -17.21 15.86
C THR A 154 -14.86 -16.48 16.38
N GLY A 155 -13.78 -17.20 16.68
CA GLY A 155 -12.54 -16.66 17.25
C GLY A 155 -11.30 -17.46 16.85
N PHE A 156 -10.18 -17.21 17.55
CA PHE A 156 -8.94 -17.94 17.34
C PHE A 156 -8.70 -18.96 18.45
N SER A 157 -8.35 -20.18 18.05
CA SER A 157 -7.88 -21.21 18.96
C SER A 157 -6.47 -21.65 18.59
N MET A 158 -5.60 -21.68 19.60
CA MET A 158 -4.19 -22.03 19.44
C MET A 158 -3.83 -23.15 20.41
N ASN A 159 -3.19 -24.18 19.88
CA ASN A 159 -2.58 -25.24 20.66
C ASN A 159 -1.10 -25.35 20.29
N LEU A 160 -0.23 -24.97 21.23
CA LEU A 160 1.22 -24.99 21.05
C LEU A 160 1.84 -26.38 21.21
N LEU A 161 1.12 -27.36 21.78
CA LEU A 161 1.61 -28.72 21.91
C LEU A 161 1.38 -29.57 20.66
N LYS A 162 0.51 -29.13 19.75
CA LYS A 162 0.19 -29.84 18.50
C LYS A 162 1.48 -30.10 17.70
N PRO A 163 1.74 -31.35 17.26
CA PRO A 163 2.84 -31.64 16.33
C PRO A 163 2.75 -30.77 15.08
N ASN A 164 3.89 -30.23 14.63
CA ASN A 164 3.96 -29.33 13.47
C ASN A 164 2.98 -28.13 13.55
N SER A 165 2.80 -27.57 14.75
CA SER A 165 1.93 -26.42 14.97
C SER A 165 2.33 -25.24 14.06
N SER A 166 1.41 -24.81 13.20
CA SER A 166 1.60 -23.65 12.32
C SER A 166 1.93 -22.37 13.11
N TRP A 167 1.38 -22.24 14.32
CA TRP A 167 1.67 -21.15 15.24
C TRP A 167 3.16 -21.08 15.63
N LEU A 168 3.80 -22.22 15.90
CA LEU A 168 5.23 -22.29 16.20
C LEU A 168 6.09 -21.93 14.98
N ASN A 169 5.67 -22.37 13.79
CA ASN A 169 6.34 -22.03 12.53
C ASN A 169 6.30 -20.52 12.27
N VAL A 170 5.14 -19.89 12.46
CA VAL A 170 4.94 -18.43 12.31
C VAL A 170 5.76 -17.64 13.32
N LEU A 171 5.84 -18.11 14.57
CA LEU A 171 6.69 -17.51 15.61
C LEU A 171 8.19 -17.79 15.44
N LYS A 172 8.55 -18.65 14.47
CA LYS A 172 9.92 -19.14 14.21
C LYS A 172 10.62 -19.65 15.46
N THR A 173 9.97 -20.55 16.20
CA THR A 173 10.54 -21.15 17.41
C THR A 173 10.15 -22.61 17.55
N LYS A 174 11.10 -23.44 17.99
CA LYS A 174 10.83 -24.83 18.40
C LYS A 174 10.42 -24.92 19.88
N SER A 175 10.73 -23.90 20.67
CA SER A 175 10.44 -23.88 22.11
C SER A 175 8.99 -23.48 22.38
N LYS A 176 8.21 -24.43 22.87
CA LYS A 176 6.80 -24.25 23.23
C LYS A 176 6.63 -23.28 24.40
N TYR A 177 7.56 -23.30 25.36
CA TYR A 177 7.56 -22.39 26.52
C TYR A 177 7.83 -20.94 26.11
N TYR A 178 8.80 -20.74 25.21
CA TYR A 178 9.05 -19.40 24.67
C TYR A 178 7.87 -18.88 23.86
N ALA A 179 7.24 -19.74 23.05
CA ALA A 179 6.01 -19.40 22.33
C ALA A 179 4.88 -19.03 23.31
N LYS A 180 4.66 -19.84 24.35
CA LYS A 180 3.68 -19.55 25.40
C LYS A 180 3.92 -18.17 26.03
N TYR A 181 5.14 -17.89 26.47
CA TYR A 181 5.52 -16.59 27.04
C TYR A 181 5.25 -15.45 26.06
N THR A 182 5.62 -15.62 24.78
CA THR A 182 5.41 -14.61 23.75
C THR A 182 3.93 -14.29 23.55
N ILE A 183 3.07 -15.32 23.51
CA ILE A 183 1.62 -15.15 23.33
C ILE A 183 1.00 -14.49 24.57
N CYS A 184 1.29 -14.97 25.78
CA CYS A 184 0.80 -14.34 27.01
C CYS A 184 1.18 -12.86 27.06
N LYS A 185 2.44 -12.53 26.75
CA LYS A 185 2.93 -11.16 26.74
C LYS A 185 2.26 -10.30 25.66
N MET A 186 2.00 -10.86 24.49
CA MET A 186 1.31 -10.15 23.40
C MET A 186 -0.14 -9.84 23.78
N LEU A 187 -0.88 -10.83 24.30
CA LEU A 187 -2.27 -10.66 24.74
C LEU A 187 -2.38 -9.65 25.88
N SER A 188 -1.44 -9.66 26.83
CA SER A 188 -1.44 -8.68 27.93
C SER A 188 -1.02 -7.27 27.50
N THR A 189 -0.01 -7.15 26.62
CA THR A 189 0.49 -5.83 26.15
C THR A 189 -0.56 -5.11 25.31
N TYR A 190 -1.31 -5.87 24.50
CA TYR A 190 -2.30 -5.35 23.57
C TYR A 190 -3.72 -5.75 23.98
N SER A 191 -4.06 -5.61 25.26
CA SER A 191 -5.35 -6.02 25.83
C SER A 191 -6.56 -5.28 25.25
N GLU A 192 -6.36 -4.07 24.70
CA GLU A 192 -7.44 -3.37 23.99
C GLU A 192 -7.80 -4.04 22.65
N LEU A 193 -6.79 -4.66 22.02
CA LEU A 193 -6.87 -5.31 20.72
C LEU A 193 -7.41 -6.75 20.83
N PHE A 194 -7.06 -7.44 21.92
CA PHE A 194 -7.37 -8.86 22.14
C PHE A 194 -8.36 -9.06 23.28
N GLU A 195 -9.34 -9.91 23.05
CA GLU A 195 -10.23 -10.41 24.10
C GLU A 195 -9.80 -11.84 24.41
N ASP A 196 -9.06 -12.02 25.51
CA ASP A 196 -8.48 -13.31 25.91
C ASP A 196 -9.50 -14.13 26.70
N ASN A 197 -9.95 -15.23 26.10
CA ASN A 197 -10.89 -16.21 26.66
C ASN A 197 -10.19 -17.53 27.01
N SER A 198 -8.86 -17.52 27.14
CA SER A 198 -8.06 -18.73 27.32
C SER A 198 -8.34 -19.44 28.64
N ASP A 199 -8.58 -18.70 29.72
CA ASP A 199 -8.83 -19.31 31.03
C ASP A 199 -10.20 -20.00 31.06
N THR A 200 -11.23 -19.38 30.49
CA THR A 200 -12.55 -20.01 30.31
C THR A 200 -12.48 -21.29 29.47
N LEU A 201 -11.59 -21.33 28.46
CA LEU A 201 -11.33 -22.56 27.70
C LEU A 201 -10.66 -23.64 28.59
N ARG A 202 -9.66 -23.25 29.40
CA ARG A 202 -8.88 -24.17 30.24
C ARG A 202 -9.68 -24.76 31.38
N GLU A 203 -10.63 -24.01 31.95
CA GLU A 203 -11.55 -24.48 32.98
C GLU A 203 -12.44 -25.63 32.48
N LYS A 204 -12.89 -25.56 31.22
CA LYS A 204 -13.77 -26.56 30.58
C LYS A 204 -13.02 -27.76 30.01
N ASP A 205 -11.69 -27.68 29.91
CA ASP A 205 -10.85 -28.78 29.43
C ASP A 205 -10.62 -29.78 30.58
N TYR A 206 -10.59 -31.08 30.32
CA TYR A 206 -10.30 -32.10 31.35
C TYR A 206 -8.83 -32.57 31.34
N SER A 207 -8.01 -32.02 30.44
CA SER A 207 -6.58 -32.35 30.35
C SER A 207 -5.79 -31.91 31.60
N PRO A 208 -4.63 -32.51 31.91
CA PRO A 208 -3.73 -32.00 32.96
C PRO A 208 -3.30 -30.53 32.74
N GLU A 209 -3.03 -29.78 33.81
CA GLU A 209 -2.60 -28.36 33.74
C GLU A 209 -1.37 -28.14 32.86
N ARG A 210 -0.41 -29.08 32.94
CA ARG A 210 0.80 -29.10 32.09
C ARG A 210 0.49 -29.10 30.58
N ILE A 211 -0.72 -29.48 30.19
CA ILE A 211 -1.23 -29.46 28.81
C ILE A 211 -2.12 -28.23 28.58
N LYS A 212 -3.08 -27.97 29.47
CA LYS A 212 -4.04 -26.86 29.38
C LYS A 212 -3.36 -25.50 29.18
N ASN A 213 -2.25 -25.28 29.88
CA ASN A 213 -1.50 -24.03 29.85
C ASN A 213 -0.87 -23.68 28.48
N PHE A 214 -0.92 -24.58 27.50
CA PHE A 214 -0.45 -24.34 26.13
C PHE A 214 -1.60 -24.18 25.12
N LYS A 215 -2.85 -24.20 25.60
CA LYS A 215 -4.04 -23.91 24.83
C LYS A 215 -4.48 -22.47 25.10
N PHE A 216 -4.85 -21.78 24.03
CA PHE A 216 -5.32 -20.40 24.05
C PHE A 216 -6.59 -20.28 23.21
N ALA A 217 -7.49 -19.42 23.66
CA ALA A 217 -8.66 -18.98 22.92
C ALA A 217 -8.78 -17.46 23.07
N PHE A 218 -8.85 -16.74 21.97
CA PHE A 218 -8.94 -15.28 22.00
C PHE A 218 -9.57 -14.74 20.72
N ASP A 219 -10.17 -13.55 20.83
CA ASP A 219 -10.62 -12.76 19.70
C ASP A 219 -9.66 -11.59 19.46
N CYS A 220 -9.65 -11.06 18.24
CA CYS A 220 -8.88 -9.87 17.89
C CYS A 220 -9.79 -8.87 17.16
N LYS A 221 -10.07 -7.73 17.80
CA LYS A 221 -11.00 -6.72 17.28
C LYS A 221 -10.57 -6.18 15.92
N ALA A 222 -9.28 -5.93 15.70
CA ALA A 222 -8.76 -5.42 14.43
C ALA A 222 -8.86 -6.41 13.25
N ILE A 223 -9.11 -7.70 13.52
CA ILE A 223 -9.22 -8.75 12.50
C ILE A 223 -10.65 -9.30 12.42
N LYS A 224 -11.51 -9.02 13.41
CA LYS A 224 -12.85 -9.63 13.57
C LYS A 224 -13.76 -9.36 12.38
N ASP A 225 -13.76 -8.13 11.88
CA ASP A 225 -14.65 -7.71 10.79
C ASP A 225 -14.05 -7.99 9.42
N LYS A 226 -14.89 -8.52 8.52
CA LYS A 226 -14.53 -8.61 7.10
C LYS A 226 -14.38 -7.20 6.55
N THR A 227 -13.25 -6.95 5.92
CA THR A 227 -12.99 -5.66 5.26
C THR A 227 -13.96 -5.50 4.09
N ASN A 228 -14.86 -4.53 4.16
CA ASN A 228 -15.76 -4.20 3.05
C ASN A 228 -15.12 -3.17 2.11
N GLU A 229 -15.71 -2.97 0.93
CA GLU A 229 -15.19 -2.06 -0.09
C GLU A 229 -15.14 -0.60 0.40
N ASP A 230 -16.13 -0.17 1.20
CA ASP A 230 -16.20 1.17 1.77
C ASP A 230 -15.06 1.46 2.76
N THR A 231 -14.74 0.52 3.65
CA THR A 231 -13.61 0.65 4.61
C THR A 231 -12.30 0.89 3.85
N TYR A 232 -12.14 0.27 2.69
CA TYR A 232 -10.97 0.46 1.86
C TYR A 232 -10.97 1.83 1.18
N ILE A 233 -12.10 2.28 0.64
CA ILE A 233 -12.24 3.63 0.06
C ILE A 233 -11.86 4.69 1.09
N GLU A 234 -12.38 4.56 2.31
CA GLU A 234 -12.08 5.46 3.43
C GLU A 234 -10.60 5.46 3.77
N LEU A 235 -9.93 4.29 3.77
CA LEU A 235 -8.49 4.20 4.01
C LEU A 235 -7.69 4.98 2.96
N VAL A 236 -8.03 4.86 1.67
CA VAL A 236 -7.35 5.58 0.59
C VAL A 236 -7.53 7.09 0.75
N ILE A 237 -8.74 7.54 1.05
CA ILE A 237 -9.03 8.96 1.25
C ILE A 237 -8.25 9.49 2.46
N ALA A 238 -8.31 8.80 3.59
CA ALA A 238 -7.64 9.20 4.83
C ALA A 238 -6.11 9.30 4.68
N LYS A 239 -5.51 8.48 3.80
CA LYS A 239 -4.07 8.53 3.52
C LYS A 239 -3.66 9.57 2.49
N ASN A 240 -4.59 10.09 1.69
CA ASN A 240 -4.32 11.04 0.61
C ASN A 240 -5.26 12.25 0.67
N PRO A 241 -5.29 13.02 1.79
CA PRO A 241 -6.27 14.09 1.98
C PRO A 241 -6.13 15.22 0.97
N LYS A 242 -4.89 15.62 0.63
CA LYS A 242 -4.63 16.70 -0.33
C LYS A 242 -5.07 16.30 -1.74
N GLU A 243 -4.79 15.07 -2.15
CA GLU A 243 -5.22 14.53 -3.43
C GLU A 243 -6.75 14.40 -3.51
N TYR A 244 -7.39 14.02 -2.39
CA TYR A 244 -8.84 13.99 -2.30
C TYR A 244 -9.45 15.37 -2.47
N GLU A 245 -8.92 16.39 -1.77
CA GLU A 245 -9.35 17.79 -1.91
C GLU A 245 -9.22 18.27 -3.36
N LEU A 246 -8.05 18.07 -4.00
CA LEU A 246 -7.83 18.40 -5.41
C LEU A 246 -8.89 17.74 -6.33
N VAL A 247 -9.16 16.45 -6.15
CA VAL A 247 -10.14 15.73 -6.95
C VAL A 247 -11.54 16.31 -6.74
N MET A 248 -11.93 16.55 -5.49
CA MET A 248 -13.24 17.11 -5.15
C MET A 248 -13.43 18.52 -5.69
N ASP A 249 -12.41 19.38 -5.63
CA ASP A 249 -12.46 20.74 -6.15
C ASP A 249 -12.65 20.75 -7.67
N LYS A 250 -11.92 19.88 -8.39
CA LYS A 250 -12.09 19.75 -9.85
C LYS A 250 -13.45 19.18 -10.24
N ILE A 251 -13.97 18.21 -9.49
CA ILE A 251 -15.33 17.66 -9.69
C ILE A 251 -16.39 18.75 -9.49
N ARG A 252 -16.29 19.53 -8.40
CA ARG A 252 -17.21 20.64 -8.10
C ARG A 252 -17.15 21.72 -9.18
N PHE A 253 -15.96 22.14 -9.58
CA PHE A 253 -15.76 23.13 -10.65
C PHE A 253 -16.35 22.65 -11.98
N ALA A 254 -16.18 21.38 -12.31
CA ALA A 254 -16.73 20.80 -13.53
C ALA A 254 -18.24 20.48 -13.46
N GLN A 255 -18.86 20.62 -12.29
CA GLN A 255 -20.27 20.33 -12.03
C GLN A 255 -20.68 18.90 -12.44
N ILE A 256 -19.82 17.92 -12.15
CA ILE A 256 -20.09 16.50 -12.40
C ILE A 256 -20.27 15.73 -11.09
N THR A 257 -20.84 14.54 -11.17
CA THR A 257 -20.93 13.62 -10.03
C THR A 257 -20.19 12.33 -10.33
N LEU A 258 -19.30 11.92 -9.42
CA LEU A 258 -18.58 10.65 -9.49
C LEU A 258 -18.90 9.81 -8.25
N SER A 259 -18.98 8.49 -8.40
CA SER A 259 -19.16 7.60 -7.26
C SER A 259 -17.90 7.57 -6.38
N LYS A 260 -18.05 7.21 -5.10
CA LYS A 260 -16.93 7.06 -4.15
C LYS A 260 -15.81 6.17 -4.70
N LYS A 261 -16.18 5.10 -5.41
CA LYS A 261 -15.24 4.18 -6.06
C LYS A 261 -14.43 4.87 -7.17
N LEU A 262 -15.07 5.67 -8.02
CA LEU A 262 -14.38 6.41 -9.08
C LEU A 262 -13.44 7.48 -8.50
N ILE A 263 -13.89 8.20 -7.46
CA ILE A 263 -13.05 9.17 -6.72
C ILE A 263 -11.81 8.48 -6.15
N MET A 264 -12.00 7.33 -5.49
CA MET A 264 -10.88 6.52 -5.00
C MET A 264 -9.91 6.13 -6.12
N HIS A 265 -10.40 5.68 -7.28
CA HIS A 265 -9.54 5.32 -8.42
C HIS A 265 -8.74 6.52 -8.98
N LEU A 266 -9.34 7.71 -9.03
CA LEU A 266 -8.64 8.94 -9.42
C LEU A 266 -7.52 9.29 -8.44
N ILE A 267 -7.79 9.27 -7.13
CA ILE A 267 -6.79 9.53 -6.09
C ILE A 267 -5.63 8.54 -6.22
N ARG A 268 -5.94 7.26 -6.41
CA ARG A 268 -4.92 6.20 -6.59
C ARG A 268 -4.03 6.44 -7.81
N ALA A 269 -4.56 7.00 -8.89
CA ALA A 269 -3.79 7.27 -10.10
C ALA A 269 -2.76 8.39 -9.91
N ILE A 270 -3.05 9.36 -9.03
CA ILE A 270 -2.22 10.55 -8.84
C ILE A 270 -1.37 10.53 -7.57
N ALA A 271 -1.72 9.72 -6.56
CA ALA A 271 -1.06 9.71 -5.25
C ALA A 271 0.46 9.50 -5.32
N ASN A 272 0.90 8.64 -6.22
CA ASN A 272 2.31 8.28 -6.37
C ASN A 272 3.14 9.31 -7.15
N LEU A 273 2.50 10.29 -7.81
CA LEU A 273 3.22 11.33 -8.55
C LEU A 273 3.95 12.28 -7.59
N LYS A 274 5.16 12.69 -7.96
CA LYS A 274 5.98 13.57 -7.13
C LYS A 274 5.57 15.02 -7.31
N GLU A 275 5.46 15.46 -8.56
CA GLU A 275 5.18 16.85 -8.91
C GLU A 275 3.68 17.15 -8.84
N TRP A 276 3.31 18.17 -8.07
CA TRP A 276 1.91 18.54 -7.85
C TRP A 276 1.19 18.96 -9.14
N PHE A 277 1.86 19.75 -10.00
CA PHE A 277 1.27 20.20 -11.26
C PHE A 277 0.89 19.02 -12.21
N LEU A 278 1.61 17.89 -12.14
CA LEU A 278 1.26 16.70 -12.91
C LEU A 278 -0.05 16.10 -12.41
N LYS A 279 -0.23 16.05 -11.07
CA LYS A 279 -1.48 15.58 -10.45
C LYS A 279 -2.65 16.44 -10.93
N GLU A 280 -2.52 17.76 -10.86
CA GLU A 280 -3.56 18.69 -11.30
C GLU A 280 -3.92 18.49 -12.78
N ARG A 281 -2.92 18.39 -13.66
CA ARG A 281 -3.14 18.17 -15.09
C ARG A 281 -3.86 16.87 -15.37
N ILE A 282 -3.48 15.78 -14.71
CA ILE A 282 -4.09 14.46 -14.89
C ILE A 282 -5.54 14.47 -14.38
N VAL A 283 -5.80 15.00 -13.19
CA VAL A 283 -7.17 15.14 -12.66
C VAL A 283 -8.02 15.96 -13.61
N GLN A 284 -7.52 17.09 -14.09
CA GLN A 284 -8.25 17.95 -15.02
C GLN A 284 -8.63 17.21 -16.32
N LEU A 285 -7.71 16.46 -16.93
CA LEU A 285 -7.98 15.69 -18.15
C LEU A 285 -9.08 14.65 -17.92
N VAL A 286 -9.00 13.89 -16.83
CA VAL A 286 -9.99 12.84 -16.55
C VAL A 286 -11.36 13.43 -16.19
N VAL A 287 -11.40 14.48 -15.36
CA VAL A 287 -12.63 15.19 -15.01
C VAL A 287 -13.28 15.81 -16.25
N ASN A 288 -12.49 16.41 -17.15
CA ASN A 288 -13.00 16.96 -18.41
C ASN A 288 -13.63 15.88 -19.30
N LYS A 289 -13.04 14.67 -19.37
CA LYS A 289 -13.65 13.55 -20.09
C LYS A 289 -15.00 13.14 -19.47
N TYR A 290 -15.09 13.09 -18.14
CA TYR A 290 -16.37 12.82 -17.47
C TYR A 290 -17.40 13.92 -17.68
N ARG A 291 -16.99 15.20 -17.69
CA ARG A 291 -17.87 16.32 -18.04
C ARG A 291 -18.37 16.19 -19.48
N ALA A 292 -17.52 15.82 -20.43
CA ALA A 292 -17.93 15.56 -21.81
C ALA A 292 -18.96 14.42 -21.92
N ILE A 293 -18.83 13.38 -21.10
CA ILE A 293 -19.78 12.26 -21.07
C ILE A 293 -21.12 12.69 -20.43
N GLN A 294 -21.09 13.29 -19.24
CA GLN A 294 -22.29 13.58 -18.45
C GLN A 294 -23.06 14.81 -18.95
N VAL A 295 -22.34 15.87 -19.31
CA VAL A 295 -22.94 17.15 -19.72
C VAL A 295 -23.11 17.23 -21.23
N HIS A 296 -22.05 16.91 -21.98
CA HIS A 296 -22.04 17.04 -23.45
C HIS A 296 -22.50 15.77 -24.17
N LYS A 297 -22.96 14.74 -23.44
CA LYS A 297 -23.48 13.46 -23.96
C LYS A 297 -22.56 12.79 -25.00
N SER A 298 -21.25 12.87 -24.78
CA SER A 298 -20.26 12.21 -25.63
C SER A 298 -20.53 10.70 -25.71
N ARG A 299 -20.50 10.13 -26.93
CA ARG A 299 -20.78 8.70 -27.18
C ARG A 299 -19.70 7.76 -26.64
N GLU A 300 -18.49 8.27 -26.41
CA GLU A 300 -17.37 7.47 -25.91
C GLU A 300 -17.28 7.49 -24.38
N ASN A 301 -17.79 6.43 -23.76
CA ASN A 301 -17.70 6.25 -22.32
C ASN A 301 -16.33 5.68 -21.88
N ILE A 302 -15.95 5.92 -20.62
CA ILE A 302 -14.78 5.30 -20.00
C ILE A 302 -15.17 3.89 -19.55
N LYS A 303 -14.70 2.86 -20.27
CA LYS A 303 -14.94 1.44 -19.92
C LYS A 303 -14.31 1.04 -18.58
N SER A 304 -13.09 1.51 -18.31
CA SER A 304 -12.36 1.26 -17.08
C SER A 304 -11.55 2.50 -16.70
N LEU A 305 -11.94 3.14 -15.59
CA LEU A 305 -11.24 4.32 -15.08
C LEU A 305 -9.78 4.03 -14.70
N PRO A 306 -9.43 2.92 -14.02
CA PRO A 306 -8.04 2.59 -13.75
C PRO A 306 -7.16 2.54 -15.01
N ALA A 307 -7.65 1.89 -16.08
CA ALA A 307 -6.90 1.77 -17.33
C ALA A 307 -6.77 3.13 -18.05
N TYR A 308 -7.87 3.89 -18.11
CA TYR A 308 -7.88 5.22 -18.72
C TYR A 308 -6.94 6.18 -17.98
N ALA A 309 -7.03 6.22 -16.64
CA ALA A 309 -6.17 7.06 -15.82
C ALA A 309 -4.69 6.66 -15.97
N ALA A 310 -4.37 5.37 -16.01
CA ALA A 310 -3.00 4.91 -16.24
C ALA A 310 -2.44 5.37 -17.60
N ALA A 311 -3.26 5.34 -18.66
CA ALA A 311 -2.86 5.84 -19.98
C ALA A 311 -2.63 7.36 -19.98
N VAL A 312 -3.52 8.12 -19.34
CA VAL A 312 -3.37 9.58 -19.19
C VAL A 312 -2.11 9.92 -18.40
N VAL A 313 -1.88 9.24 -17.27
CA VAL A 313 -0.67 9.42 -16.46
C VAL A 313 0.58 9.16 -17.30
N LYS A 314 0.63 8.03 -18.03
CA LYS A 314 1.76 7.67 -18.89
C LYS A 314 2.05 8.74 -19.93
N SER A 315 1.02 9.24 -20.60
CA SER A 315 1.14 10.29 -21.61
C SER A 315 1.68 11.60 -21.01
N VAL A 316 1.07 12.09 -19.94
CA VAL A 316 1.45 13.37 -19.30
C VAL A 316 2.87 13.31 -18.72
N VAL A 317 3.24 12.20 -18.06
CA VAL A 317 4.59 12.02 -17.52
C VAL A 317 5.62 11.87 -18.64
N GLY A 318 5.26 11.19 -19.74
CA GLY A 318 6.11 11.06 -20.92
C GLY A 318 6.42 12.42 -21.55
N GLU A 319 5.40 13.25 -21.76
CA GLU A 319 5.57 14.63 -22.25
C GLU A 319 6.50 15.45 -21.34
N TYR A 320 6.31 15.36 -20.02
CA TYR A 320 7.13 16.10 -19.07
C TYR A 320 8.59 15.65 -19.09
N LYS A 321 8.85 14.34 -19.19
CA LYS A 321 10.21 13.80 -19.32
C LYS A 321 10.88 14.27 -20.60
N ASN A 322 10.16 14.25 -21.71
CA ASN A 322 10.67 14.75 -22.99
C ASN A 322 11.01 16.24 -22.89
N PHE A 323 10.13 17.05 -22.29
CA PHE A 323 10.39 18.46 -22.03
C PHE A 323 11.65 18.70 -21.20
N ILE A 324 11.84 17.96 -20.08
CA ILE A 324 13.06 18.07 -19.27
C ILE A 324 14.30 17.68 -20.08
N HIS A 325 14.21 16.62 -20.89
CA HIS A 325 15.33 16.16 -21.71
C HIS A 325 15.72 17.20 -22.77
N THR A 326 14.75 17.73 -23.52
CA THR A 326 14.96 18.81 -24.49
C THR A 326 15.54 20.06 -23.83
N LYS A 327 15.06 20.46 -22.65
CA LYS A 327 15.62 21.59 -21.90
C LYS A 327 17.08 21.35 -21.49
N LYS A 328 17.45 20.11 -21.12
CA LYS A 328 18.84 19.76 -20.76
C LYS A 328 19.77 19.73 -21.98
N LEU A 329 19.31 19.18 -23.10
CA LEU A 329 20.07 19.20 -24.36
C LEU A 329 20.27 20.63 -24.85
N ASN A 330 19.22 21.45 -24.80
CA ASN A 330 19.30 22.86 -25.19
C ASN A 330 20.22 23.66 -24.25
N LYS A 331 20.28 23.33 -22.96
CA LYS A 331 21.28 23.92 -22.04
C LYS A 331 22.73 23.66 -22.47
N ASN A 332 23.00 22.59 -23.22
CA ASN A 332 24.34 22.26 -23.71
C ASN A 332 24.60 22.79 -25.13
N SER A 333 23.59 23.29 -25.86
CA SER A 333 23.73 23.84 -27.21
C SER A 333 23.62 25.37 -27.28
N TYR A 334 23.33 26.03 -26.16
CA TYR A 334 23.35 27.48 -26.07
C TYR A 334 24.62 27.94 -25.34
N GLU A 335 25.63 28.36 -26.10
CA GLU A 335 26.58 29.44 -25.71
C GLU A 335 25.82 30.77 -25.52
N THR A 336 24.70 30.72 -24.80
CA THR A 336 23.80 31.85 -24.52
C THR A 336 23.39 31.78 -23.05
N GLY A 337 24.28 31.21 -22.23
CA GLY A 337 24.18 31.13 -20.78
C GLY A 337 24.43 32.46 -20.05
N GLU A 338 24.70 33.56 -20.76
CA GLU A 338 24.95 34.87 -20.13
C GLU A 338 23.73 35.80 -20.14
N TYR A 339 22.81 35.70 -21.11
CA TYR A 339 21.70 36.66 -21.21
C TYR A 339 20.48 36.34 -20.32
N PHE A 340 20.26 35.08 -19.94
CA PHE A 340 19.15 34.70 -19.06
C PHE A 340 19.55 34.51 -17.59
N ASN A 341 20.82 34.23 -17.28
CA ASN A 341 21.29 34.18 -15.89
C ASN A 341 21.40 35.59 -15.29
N ASN A 342 21.76 36.61 -16.09
CA ASN A 342 21.82 38.00 -15.62
C ASN A 342 20.44 38.65 -15.31
N TYR A 343 19.33 38.02 -15.69
CA TYR A 343 17.98 38.51 -15.36
C TYR A 343 17.34 37.81 -14.14
N MET A 344 17.97 36.75 -13.63
CA MET A 344 17.49 36.02 -12.45
C MET A 344 18.40 36.18 -11.22
N ASP A 345 19.56 36.81 -11.37
CA ASP A 345 20.42 37.16 -10.22
C ASP A 345 20.05 38.53 -9.64
N ASP A 346 19.62 38.47 -8.38
CA ASP A 346 19.49 39.50 -7.33
C ASP A 346 18.63 40.76 -7.54
N LYS A 347 18.33 41.23 -8.77
CA LYS A 347 17.52 42.46 -8.92
C LYS A 347 16.01 42.29 -8.76
N PHE A 348 15.46 41.11 -9.07
CA PHE A 348 14.01 40.89 -8.97
C PHE A 348 13.55 40.69 -7.52
N TYR A 349 14.38 40.06 -6.68
CA TYR A 349 14.08 39.85 -5.26
C TYR A 349 14.13 41.15 -4.46
N ILE A 350 15.07 42.06 -4.75
CA ILE A 350 15.16 43.38 -4.10
C ILE A 350 13.95 44.24 -4.48
N SER A 351 13.57 44.29 -5.76
CA SER A 351 12.41 45.07 -6.25
C SER A 351 11.08 44.60 -5.68
N LEU A 352 10.89 43.29 -5.51
CA LEU A 352 9.65 42.73 -4.95
C LEU A 352 9.55 43.03 -3.44
N THR A 353 10.67 42.95 -2.73
CA THR A 353 10.72 43.20 -1.28
C THR A 353 10.53 44.69 -0.96
N GLU A 354 11.08 45.59 -1.79
CA GLU A 354 10.83 47.04 -1.67
C GLU A 354 9.38 47.41 -1.95
N ASN A 355 8.75 46.83 -2.99
CA ASN A 355 7.34 47.09 -3.28
C ASN A 355 6.38 46.52 -2.21
N ILE A 356 6.71 45.36 -1.61
CA ILE A 356 5.92 44.79 -0.51
C ILE A 356 6.05 45.67 0.74
N ASN A 357 7.26 46.11 1.09
CA ASN A 357 7.47 46.98 2.25
C ASN A 357 6.83 48.37 2.08
N LYS A 358 6.86 48.93 0.86
CA LYS A 358 6.23 50.22 0.55
C LYS A 358 4.69 50.16 0.58
N ASN A 359 4.10 49.02 0.19
CA ASN A 359 2.66 48.80 0.29
C ASN A 359 2.19 48.45 1.71
N LEU A 360 3.03 47.80 2.52
CA LEU A 360 2.75 47.55 3.94
C LEU A 360 2.86 48.82 4.78
N ALA A 361 3.74 49.76 4.42
CA ALA A 361 3.86 51.07 5.06
C ALA A 361 2.69 52.04 4.76
N LEU A 362 1.81 51.70 3.80
CA LEU A 362 0.58 52.45 3.51
C LEU A 362 -0.65 51.87 4.24
N LEU A 363 -0.48 50.80 5.01
CA LEU A 363 -1.51 50.10 5.78
C LEU A 363 -1.39 50.29 7.31
N TYR A 364 -0.42 51.11 7.74
CA TYR A 364 -0.27 51.69 9.08
C TYR A 364 -0.16 53.20 8.94
#